data_AF-G1XNI4-F1
#
_entry.id   AF-G1XNI4-F1
#
_cell.length_a   1.000
_cell.length_b   1.000
_cell.length_c   1.000
_cell.angle_alpha   90.00
_cell.angle_beta   90.00
_cell.angle_gamma   90.00
#
_symmetry.space_group_name_H-M   'P 1'
#
loop_
_entity.id
_entity.type
_entity.pdbx_description
1 polymer ?
#
loop_
_entity_poly.entity_id
_entity_poly.type
_entity_poly.pdbx_seq_one_letter_code
_entity_poly.pdbx_strand_id
1 'polypeptide(L)'
;MESEYTNDEYTIGWICALQEEFDVATAMFTEEHGLPQSLPKEDNNAYMLGQIGHHKVVMACLPVGRMGTNPAAVVADSMRRTFKSLRFGLLVGIGGGAPKPFVGKDVRLGDVVVSVPKGAYGGVVQYDFRKLEAGKNGFTHRGHLCSPPEKLLTNQSWGELSDEYEYPAVGDKLFQSDYIHDGSKAVGSGSFATDDCAHCDEGKLITGRKQRKDNIPVVHLGTIASGNFVIKDATVRDYIDECYDNTVLCFEMEAAGLMNTFPCPVVRGISDYADSHKNDGWRNRAIAAASVYAKALITIISPEDVVELPKVNKLMAELTLTVKGVSEDVAKVSEQVQEDREERDRKQILDWITSIDYDSQLSDIVKKSQECTGRWLLDSPEYQNWANGGKQILYCPGIPGAGKTVLTSIIIHDLLDRFSGTSGFGLALLRQLAGRCSPLPSEVKQLCSTNYSRKTRPREAEIVTTLRAITKLFTKSFIIVDALDECQKADGCRTKFLNILFDIQKEVCISILATSRSDGDISRFF
;
A
#
# COMPACT_ATOMS: atom_id res chain seq x y z
N MET A 1 -40.34 21.72 -14.34
CA MET A 1 -39.83 22.61 -15.39
C MET A 1 -38.31 22.46 -15.42
N GLU A 2 -37.70 22.63 -16.59
CA GLU A 2 -36.23 22.62 -16.72
C GLU A 2 -35.66 23.99 -16.27
N SER A 3 -34.43 23.98 -15.80
CA SER A 3 -33.69 25.16 -15.34
C SER A 3 -33.34 26.09 -16.50
N GLU A 4 -33.53 27.39 -16.30
CA GLU A 4 -33.08 28.43 -17.24
C GLU A 4 -31.55 28.54 -17.27
N TYR A 5 -30.89 28.09 -16.21
CA TYR A 5 -29.43 28.06 -16.07
C TYR A 5 -28.83 26.76 -16.58
N THR A 6 -27.67 26.85 -17.23
CA THR A 6 -26.92 25.67 -17.69
C THR A 6 -26.29 24.91 -16.52
N ASN A 7 -26.04 23.60 -16.70
CA ASN A 7 -25.40 22.78 -15.65
C ASN A 7 -24.03 23.35 -15.21
N ASP A 8 -23.30 24.05 -16.09
CA ASP A 8 -21.98 24.60 -15.79
C ASP A 8 -22.02 25.89 -14.95
N GLU A 9 -23.21 26.38 -14.59
CA GLU A 9 -23.38 27.52 -13.67
C GLU A 9 -23.49 27.10 -12.20
N TYR A 10 -23.72 25.81 -11.93
CA TYR A 10 -23.81 25.28 -10.58
C TYR A 10 -22.41 24.99 -10.04
N THR A 11 -22.13 25.50 -8.85
CA THR A 11 -20.79 25.48 -8.25
C THR A 11 -20.72 24.73 -6.92
N ILE A 12 -21.87 24.47 -6.28
CA ILE A 12 -21.96 23.74 -5.01
C ILE A 12 -22.87 22.54 -5.18
N GLY A 13 -22.40 21.36 -4.76
CA GLY A 13 -23.21 20.15 -4.65
C GLY A 13 -23.75 19.95 -3.24
N TRP A 14 -24.91 19.32 -3.09
CA TRP A 14 -25.46 18.90 -1.80
C TRP A 14 -26.05 17.50 -1.97
N ILE A 15 -25.59 16.57 -1.15
CA ILE A 15 -26.00 15.16 -1.21
C ILE A 15 -26.67 14.79 0.12
N CYS A 16 -27.85 14.20 0.03
CA CYS A 16 -28.60 13.61 1.14
C CYS A 16 -28.65 12.09 0.99
N ALA A 17 -28.67 11.36 2.11
CA ALA A 17 -28.77 9.90 2.10
C ALA A 17 -30.24 9.43 2.06
N LEU A 18 -31.14 10.21 2.67
CA LEU A 18 -32.54 9.88 2.86
C LEU A 18 -33.47 10.89 2.18
N GLN A 19 -34.67 10.44 1.82
CA GLN A 19 -35.66 11.30 1.15
C GLN A 19 -36.14 12.42 2.09
N GLU A 20 -36.32 12.12 3.38
CA GLU A 20 -36.74 13.10 4.38
C GLU A 20 -35.67 14.20 4.58
N GLU A 21 -34.39 13.82 4.46
CA GLU A 21 -33.29 14.78 4.46
C GLU A 21 -33.30 15.65 3.22
N PHE A 22 -33.59 15.06 2.05
CA PHE A 22 -33.67 15.75 0.78
C PHE A 22 -34.85 16.73 0.75
N ASP A 23 -36.02 16.34 1.24
CA ASP A 23 -37.21 17.20 1.28
C ASP A 23 -36.94 18.47 2.09
N VAL A 24 -36.37 18.33 3.30
CA VAL A 24 -35.97 19.49 4.11
C VAL A 24 -34.85 20.31 3.47
N ALA A 25 -33.87 19.66 2.82
CA ALA A 25 -32.80 20.36 2.11
C ALA A 25 -33.34 21.20 0.95
N THR A 26 -34.31 20.70 0.19
CA THR A 26 -34.88 21.44 -0.95
C THR A 26 -35.67 22.67 -0.50
N ALA A 27 -36.35 22.58 0.65
CA ALA A 27 -36.95 23.75 1.31
C ALA A 27 -35.93 24.81 1.75
N MET A 28 -34.62 24.51 1.76
CA MET A 28 -33.58 25.50 2.04
C MET A 28 -33.28 26.42 0.85
N PHE A 29 -33.74 26.09 -0.37
CA PHE A 29 -33.61 26.99 -1.51
C PHE A 29 -34.26 28.35 -1.23
N THR A 30 -33.57 29.39 -1.69
CA THR A 30 -34.13 30.74 -1.81
C THR A 30 -34.96 30.85 -3.09
N GLU A 31 -34.53 30.15 -4.13
CA GLU A 31 -35.21 30.03 -5.42
C GLU A 31 -35.00 28.62 -5.98
N GLU A 32 -36.07 27.99 -6.48
CA GLU A 32 -36.00 26.71 -7.17
C GLU A 32 -35.84 26.93 -8.67
N HIS A 33 -34.88 26.23 -9.29
CA HIS A 33 -34.64 26.27 -10.72
C HIS A 33 -35.17 25.02 -11.45
N GLY A 34 -35.63 24.00 -10.72
CA GLY A 34 -36.21 22.78 -11.32
C GLY A 34 -35.15 21.75 -11.73
N LEU A 35 -35.27 21.20 -12.94
CA LEU A 35 -34.46 20.07 -13.42
C LEU A 35 -33.28 20.49 -14.32
N PRO A 36 -32.18 19.71 -14.40
CA PRO A 36 -31.07 19.99 -15.30
C PRO A 36 -31.47 19.99 -16.78
N GLN A 37 -30.85 20.85 -17.58
CA GLN A 37 -31.12 20.96 -19.03
C GLN A 37 -30.66 19.72 -19.81
N SER A 38 -29.65 19.03 -19.32
CA SER A 38 -29.16 17.78 -19.92
C SER A 38 -28.56 16.87 -18.88
N LEU A 39 -28.73 15.56 -19.08
CA LEU A 39 -28.11 14.52 -18.28
C LEU A 39 -27.39 13.53 -19.21
N PRO A 40 -26.13 13.17 -18.93
CA PRO A 40 -25.47 12.04 -19.59
C PRO A 40 -26.31 10.76 -19.44
N LYS A 41 -26.30 9.88 -20.43
CA LYS A 41 -27.08 8.63 -20.40
C LYS A 41 -26.69 7.71 -19.25
N GLU A 42 -25.45 7.83 -18.79
CA GLU A 42 -24.87 7.04 -17.72
C GLU A 42 -25.18 7.63 -16.32
N ASP A 43 -25.71 8.85 -16.25
CA ASP A 43 -26.13 9.50 -15.01
C ASP A 43 -27.59 9.15 -14.70
N ASN A 44 -27.78 8.33 -13.68
CA ASN A 44 -29.11 7.88 -13.23
C ASN A 44 -29.59 8.65 -11.99
N ASN A 45 -28.91 9.71 -11.58
CA ASN A 45 -29.31 10.51 -10.43
C ASN A 45 -30.54 11.36 -10.76
N ALA A 46 -31.40 11.53 -9.76
CA ALA A 46 -32.41 12.59 -9.77
C ALA A 46 -31.81 13.84 -9.10
N TYR A 47 -31.87 14.96 -9.80
CA TYR A 47 -31.36 16.24 -9.29
C TYR A 47 -32.49 17.24 -9.10
N MET A 48 -32.31 18.09 -8.10
CA MET A 48 -33.02 19.35 -8.00
C MET A 48 -32.04 20.51 -7.99
N LEU A 49 -32.36 21.53 -8.77
CA LEU A 49 -31.53 22.71 -8.94
C LEU A 49 -32.18 23.91 -8.27
N GLY A 50 -31.36 24.76 -7.68
CA GLY A 50 -31.83 26.00 -7.09
C GLY A 50 -30.71 26.92 -6.64
N GLN A 51 -31.07 27.91 -5.86
CA GLN A 51 -30.18 28.93 -5.33
C GLN A 51 -30.29 29.01 -3.82
N ILE A 52 -29.15 29.14 -3.14
CA ILE A 52 -29.07 29.45 -1.71
C ILE A 52 -28.20 30.70 -1.55
N GLY A 53 -28.79 31.79 -1.06
CA GLY A 53 -28.10 33.08 -1.02
C GLY A 53 -27.69 33.51 -2.43
N HIS A 54 -26.38 33.68 -2.67
CA HIS A 54 -25.83 34.06 -3.98
C HIS A 54 -25.28 32.87 -4.77
N HIS A 55 -25.47 31.63 -4.30
CA HIS A 55 -24.87 30.44 -4.89
C HIS A 55 -25.88 29.54 -5.58
N LYS A 56 -25.54 29.05 -6.76
CA LYS A 56 -26.30 28.03 -7.48
C LYS A 56 -25.89 26.65 -6.98
N VAL A 57 -26.86 25.93 -6.41
CA VAL A 57 -26.67 24.66 -5.72
C VAL A 57 -27.41 23.56 -6.45
N VAL A 58 -26.74 22.42 -6.66
CA VAL A 58 -27.36 21.18 -7.15
C VAL A 58 -27.51 20.20 -6.00
N MET A 59 -28.72 19.67 -5.83
CA MET A 59 -29.03 18.65 -4.82
C MET A 59 -29.28 17.29 -5.46
N ALA A 60 -28.83 16.23 -4.80
CA ALA A 60 -29.20 14.85 -5.13
C ALA A 60 -29.45 14.03 -3.85
N CYS A 61 -30.35 13.06 -3.94
CA CYS A 61 -30.53 12.05 -2.90
C CYS A 61 -29.97 10.70 -3.37
N LEU A 62 -29.47 9.90 -2.44
CA LEU A 62 -29.16 8.50 -2.71
C LEU A 62 -30.44 7.74 -3.12
N PRO A 63 -30.33 6.69 -3.97
CA PRO A 63 -31.49 5.90 -4.36
C PRO A 63 -32.15 5.22 -3.15
N VAL A 64 -33.48 5.21 -3.12
CA VAL A 64 -34.27 4.60 -2.05
C VAL A 64 -33.82 3.15 -1.79
N GLY A 65 -33.56 2.83 -0.53
CA GLY A 65 -33.11 1.51 -0.10
C GLY A 65 -31.64 1.19 -0.41
N ARG A 66 -30.87 2.15 -0.94
CA ARG A 66 -29.44 2.00 -1.24
C ARG A 66 -28.63 3.06 -0.50
N MET A 67 -28.45 2.84 0.80
CA MET A 67 -27.56 3.62 1.67
C MET A 67 -26.13 3.07 1.67
N GLY A 68 -25.21 3.81 2.30
CA GLY A 68 -23.82 3.37 2.48
C GLY A 68 -22.83 4.03 1.52
N THR A 69 -21.58 3.59 1.62
CA THR A 69 -20.45 4.25 0.96
C THR A 69 -20.48 4.17 -0.56
N ASN A 70 -20.93 3.04 -1.12
CA ASN A 70 -20.89 2.81 -2.56
C ASN A 70 -21.93 3.64 -3.32
N PRO A 71 -23.22 3.66 -2.91
CA PRO A 71 -24.21 4.55 -3.53
C PRO A 71 -23.81 6.03 -3.43
N ALA A 72 -23.30 6.47 -2.28
CA ALA A 72 -22.82 7.84 -2.10
C ALA A 72 -21.72 8.21 -3.11
N ALA A 73 -20.73 7.35 -3.29
CA ALA A 73 -19.65 7.54 -4.25
C ALA A 73 -20.16 7.65 -5.70
N VAL A 74 -21.11 6.79 -6.08
CA VAL A 74 -21.71 6.79 -7.43
C VAL A 74 -22.51 8.07 -7.69
N VAL A 75 -23.30 8.53 -6.70
CA VAL A 75 -24.09 9.76 -6.82
C VAL A 75 -23.15 10.95 -7.01
N ALA A 76 -22.13 11.09 -6.16
CA ALA A 76 -21.20 12.21 -6.26
C ALA A 76 -20.35 12.18 -7.53
N ASP A 77 -19.92 10.99 -7.99
CA ASP A 77 -19.16 10.87 -9.24
C ASP A 77 -19.99 11.35 -10.44
N SER A 78 -21.23 10.88 -10.54
CA SER A 78 -22.15 11.30 -11.61
C SER A 78 -22.45 12.81 -11.52
N MET A 79 -22.70 13.34 -10.31
CA MET A 79 -22.92 14.78 -10.10
C MET A 79 -21.72 15.60 -10.58
N ARG A 80 -20.50 15.22 -10.20
CA ARG A 80 -19.24 15.84 -10.64
C ARG A 80 -19.05 15.82 -12.16
N ARG A 81 -19.44 14.73 -12.83
CA ARG A 81 -19.33 14.58 -14.29
C ARG A 81 -20.36 15.43 -15.03
N THR A 82 -21.56 15.55 -14.48
CA THR A 82 -22.69 16.30 -15.05
C THR A 82 -22.55 17.81 -14.83
N PHE A 83 -22.09 18.24 -13.66
CA PHE A 83 -21.92 19.65 -13.27
C PHE A 83 -20.43 19.98 -13.18
N LYS A 84 -19.82 20.38 -14.31
CA LYS A 84 -18.35 20.45 -14.42
C LYS A 84 -17.72 21.63 -13.69
N SER A 85 -18.53 22.62 -13.32
CA SER A 85 -18.11 23.82 -12.58
C SER A 85 -18.17 23.67 -11.06
N LEU A 86 -18.59 22.51 -10.54
CA LEU A 86 -18.57 22.23 -9.10
C LEU A 86 -17.20 22.50 -8.48
N ARG A 87 -17.21 23.15 -7.32
CA ARG A 87 -16.04 23.54 -6.54
C ARG A 87 -15.89 22.69 -5.29
N PHE A 88 -17.00 22.44 -4.62
CA PHE A 88 -17.12 21.50 -3.51
C PHE A 88 -18.57 21.02 -3.45
N GLY A 89 -18.84 20.04 -2.60
CA GLY A 89 -20.22 19.81 -2.18
C GLY A 89 -20.34 19.60 -0.68
N LEU A 90 -21.54 19.29 -0.23
CA LEU A 90 -21.85 19.00 1.17
C LEU A 90 -22.54 17.64 1.23
N LEU A 91 -22.16 16.85 2.23
CA LEU A 91 -22.91 15.65 2.58
C LEU A 91 -23.68 15.96 3.86
N VAL A 92 -24.99 16.15 3.73
CA VAL A 92 -25.84 16.62 4.83
C VAL A 92 -26.86 15.55 5.17
N GLY A 93 -27.08 15.31 6.45
CA GLY A 93 -28.05 14.32 6.91
C GLY A 93 -27.96 14.10 8.39
N ILE A 94 -28.49 12.97 8.86
CA ILE A 94 -28.42 12.59 10.28
C ILE A 94 -27.24 11.67 10.58
N GLY A 95 -26.84 11.61 11.85
CA GLY A 95 -25.87 10.65 12.35
C GLY A 95 -26.09 10.35 13.84
N GLY A 96 -25.44 9.29 14.31
CA GLY A 96 -25.41 8.94 15.73
C GLY A 96 -24.30 9.70 16.44
N GLY A 97 -24.58 10.32 17.59
CA GLY A 97 -23.61 11.08 18.37
C GLY A 97 -22.74 10.19 19.25
N ALA A 98 -21.49 10.62 19.47
CA ALA A 98 -20.57 10.03 20.44
C ALA A 98 -20.36 11.01 21.61
N PRO A 99 -21.25 10.99 22.62
CA PRO A 99 -21.28 11.99 23.68
C PRO A 99 -20.10 11.82 24.64
N LYS A 100 -19.42 12.92 24.96
CA LYS A 100 -18.28 12.94 25.91
C LYS A 100 -18.51 13.99 27.00
N PRO A 101 -19.49 13.78 27.89
CA PRO A 101 -19.99 14.79 28.81
C PRO A 101 -18.92 15.31 29.79
N PHE A 102 -17.95 14.48 30.14
CA PHE A 102 -16.95 14.78 31.19
C PHE A 102 -15.62 15.35 30.67
N VAL A 103 -15.44 15.45 29.35
CA VAL A 103 -14.21 16.00 28.72
C VAL A 103 -14.50 17.19 27.79
N GLY A 104 -15.64 17.85 27.99
CA GLY A 104 -15.98 19.10 27.30
C GLY A 104 -16.43 18.95 25.85
N LYS A 105 -16.75 17.73 25.39
CA LYS A 105 -17.30 17.45 24.06
C LYS A 105 -18.63 16.70 24.15
N ASP A 106 -19.57 17.29 24.87
CA ASP A 106 -20.90 16.72 25.09
C ASP A 106 -21.80 16.94 23.87
N VAL A 107 -21.65 16.07 22.87
CA VAL A 107 -22.56 15.99 21.71
C VAL A 107 -23.93 15.53 22.20
N ARG A 108 -25.01 16.23 21.81
CA ARG A 108 -26.38 15.92 22.24
C ARG A 108 -27.32 15.72 21.08
N LEU A 109 -28.46 15.09 21.33
CA LEU A 109 -29.53 14.98 20.34
C LEU A 109 -29.96 16.38 19.86
N GLY A 110 -30.15 16.52 18.56
CA GLY A 110 -30.43 17.78 17.87
C GLY A 110 -29.23 18.70 17.64
N ASP A 111 -28.04 18.37 18.14
CA ASP A 111 -26.80 19.08 17.78
C ASP A 111 -26.40 18.82 16.33
N VAL A 112 -25.42 19.60 15.85
CA VAL A 112 -24.78 19.38 14.56
C VAL A 112 -23.31 19.06 14.77
N VAL A 113 -22.82 18.00 14.13
CA VAL A 113 -21.40 17.69 14.02
C VAL A 113 -20.94 17.97 12.59
N VAL A 114 -19.84 18.70 12.46
CA VAL A 114 -19.24 19.04 11.17
C VAL A 114 -17.85 18.41 11.11
N SER A 115 -17.58 17.70 10.02
CA SER A 115 -16.28 17.08 9.80
C SER A 115 -15.21 18.14 9.58
N VAL A 116 -14.20 18.20 10.44
CA VAL A 116 -13.03 19.07 10.26
C VAL A 116 -11.74 18.30 10.52
N PRO A 117 -10.67 18.50 9.73
CA PRO A 117 -9.41 17.82 10.00
C PRO A 117 -8.83 18.21 11.36
N LYS A 118 -8.39 17.20 12.11
CA LYS A 118 -7.84 17.37 13.46
C LYS A 118 -6.81 16.29 13.76
N GLY A 119 -5.60 16.72 14.13
CA GLY A 119 -4.49 15.81 14.42
C GLY A 119 -4.11 14.99 13.19
N ALA A 120 -4.13 13.66 13.32
CA ALA A 120 -3.82 12.74 12.23
C ALA A 120 -4.99 12.44 11.28
N TYR A 121 -6.19 12.95 11.56
CA TYR A 121 -7.42 12.57 10.85
C TYR A 121 -7.93 13.70 9.94
N GLY A 122 -8.28 13.35 8.71
CA GLY A 122 -8.85 14.28 7.70
C GLY A 122 -10.32 14.66 7.93
N GLY A 123 -10.81 14.63 9.17
CA GLY A 123 -12.18 14.99 9.55
C GLY A 123 -13.20 13.86 9.43
N VAL A 124 -12.94 12.83 8.63
CA VAL A 124 -13.70 11.57 8.66
C VAL A 124 -12.73 10.39 8.66
N VAL A 125 -13.08 9.33 9.38
CA VAL A 125 -12.34 8.07 9.43
C VAL A 125 -13.23 6.91 9.02
N GLN A 126 -12.71 5.94 8.25
CA GLN A 126 -13.46 4.74 7.88
C GLN A 126 -13.25 3.62 8.91
N TYR A 127 -14.26 3.31 9.74
CA TYR A 127 -14.09 2.40 10.88
C TYR A 127 -14.22 0.91 10.53
N ASP A 128 -14.83 0.56 9.40
CA ASP A 128 -15.05 -0.83 8.98
C ASP A 128 -13.94 -1.39 8.08
N PHE A 129 -12.94 -0.57 7.73
CA PHE A 129 -11.82 -0.95 6.88
C PHE A 129 -10.58 -1.37 7.70
N ARG A 130 -10.53 -2.65 8.10
CA ARG A 130 -9.46 -3.21 8.92
C ARG A 130 -8.46 -4.05 8.12
N LYS A 131 -7.17 -3.92 8.42
CA LYS A 131 -6.14 -4.88 8.03
C LYS A 131 -5.73 -5.67 9.27
N LEU A 132 -6.12 -6.94 9.33
CA LEU A 132 -5.70 -7.84 10.39
C LEU A 132 -4.27 -8.31 10.11
N GLU A 133 -3.29 -7.74 10.80
CA GLU A 133 -1.91 -8.26 10.85
C GLU A 133 -1.71 -9.02 12.17
N ALA A 134 -1.13 -10.22 12.10
CA ALA A 134 -0.89 -11.03 13.28
C ALA A 134 -0.07 -10.26 14.33
N GLY A 135 -0.62 -10.10 15.54
CA GLY A 135 0.03 -9.39 16.65
C GLY A 135 -0.14 -7.87 16.64
N LYS A 136 -0.90 -7.28 15.71
CA LYS A 136 -1.23 -5.84 15.70
C LYS A 136 -2.75 -5.63 15.62
N ASN A 137 -3.33 -5.13 16.71
CA ASN A 137 -4.68 -4.55 16.70
C ASN A 137 -4.56 -3.11 16.18
N GLY A 138 -4.48 -2.93 14.87
CA GLY A 138 -4.31 -1.60 14.27
C GLY A 138 -5.34 -1.32 13.18
N PHE A 139 -5.99 -0.17 13.27
CA PHE A 139 -6.74 0.40 12.15
C PHE A 139 -5.74 0.97 11.16
N THR A 140 -5.76 0.50 9.91
CA THR A 140 -4.97 1.11 8.84
C THR A 140 -5.66 2.39 8.38
N HIS A 141 -5.09 3.53 8.76
CA HIS A 141 -5.59 4.84 8.32
C HIS A 141 -5.35 5.02 6.82
N ARG A 142 -6.43 5.08 6.03
CA ARG A 142 -6.36 5.40 4.59
C ARG A 142 -7.51 6.31 4.21
N GLY A 143 -7.21 7.60 4.08
CA GLY A 143 -8.13 8.60 3.57
C GLY A 143 -8.00 9.91 4.33
N HIS A 144 -7.95 11.02 3.60
CA HIS A 144 -8.13 12.35 4.15
C HIS A 144 -9.25 12.99 3.34
N LEU A 145 -10.35 13.38 3.98
CA LEU A 145 -11.23 14.35 3.33
C LEU A 145 -10.52 15.68 3.26
N CYS A 146 -10.68 16.36 2.12
CA CYS A 146 -10.28 17.75 2.01
C CYS A 146 -11.00 18.56 3.09
N SER A 147 -10.26 19.39 3.82
CA SER A 147 -10.85 20.33 4.77
C SER A 147 -11.95 21.14 4.08
N PRO A 148 -13.06 21.46 4.77
CA PRO A 148 -13.80 22.66 4.44
C PRO A 148 -12.79 23.84 4.36
N PRO A 149 -12.85 24.75 3.35
CA PRO A 149 -12.02 25.95 3.35
C PRO A 149 -11.95 26.61 4.74
N GLU A 150 -10.79 27.09 5.21
CA GLU A 150 -10.62 27.56 6.61
C GLU A 150 -11.64 28.63 7.04
N LYS A 151 -12.15 29.42 6.08
CA LYS A 151 -13.23 30.41 6.29
C LYS A 151 -14.57 29.78 6.75
N LEU A 152 -14.75 28.48 6.55
CA LEU A 152 -15.94 27.69 6.93
C LEU A 152 -15.96 27.24 8.41
N LEU A 153 -14.89 27.52 9.17
CA LEU A 153 -14.73 27.05 10.55
C LEU A 153 -15.21 28.06 11.60
N THR A 154 -16.00 29.07 11.22
CA THR A 154 -16.49 30.11 12.14
C THR A 154 -17.78 29.68 12.83
N ASN A 155 -17.83 29.79 14.16
CA ASN A 155 -19.03 29.52 14.96
C ASN A 155 -20.14 30.51 14.59
N GLN A 156 -21.30 30.00 14.19
CA GLN A 156 -22.45 30.84 13.79
C GLN A 156 -23.53 30.96 14.87
N SER A 157 -24.29 32.05 14.76
CA SER A 157 -25.58 32.29 15.42
C SER A 157 -26.71 31.65 14.63
N TRP A 158 -27.56 30.89 15.30
CA TRP A 158 -28.71 30.21 14.71
C TRP A 158 -29.85 31.21 14.40
N GLY A 159 -30.49 31.04 13.24
CA GLY A 159 -31.80 31.65 12.96
C GLY A 159 -32.92 30.91 13.71
N GLU A 160 -34.12 31.49 13.72
CA GLU A 160 -35.31 30.87 14.33
C GLU A 160 -35.69 29.58 13.59
N LEU A 161 -35.76 28.46 14.31
CA LEU A 161 -36.28 27.19 13.81
C LEU A 161 -37.82 27.23 13.85
N SER A 162 -38.48 26.82 12.76
CA SER A 162 -39.96 26.69 12.69
C SER A 162 -40.51 25.75 13.79
N ASP A 163 -41.76 25.95 14.18
CA ASP A 163 -42.50 25.17 15.20
C ASP A 163 -42.47 23.64 14.93
N GLU A 164 -42.34 23.23 13.66
CA GLU A 164 -42.21 21.82 13.24
C GLU A 164 -40.91 21.14 13.71
N TYR A 165 -39.91 21.92 14.13
CA TYR A 165 -38.58 21.45 14.54
C TYR A 165 -38.26 21.79 16.01
N GLU A 166 -39.31 21.98 16.81
CA GLU A 166 -39.23 22.20 18.25
C GLU A 166 -38.51 21.07 18.99
N TYR A 167 -38.07 21.38 20.20
CA TYR A 167 -37.42 20.42 21.09
C TYR A 167 -38.37 19.24 21.39
N PRO A 168 -38.02 17.99 21.02
CA PRO A 168 -38.93 16.87 21.14
C PRO A 168 -39.33 16.60 22.59
N ALA A 169 -40.61 16.31 22.82
CA ALA A 169 -41.16 16.01 24.15
C ALA A 169 -40.49 14.81 24.82
N VAL A 170 -39.94 13.87 24.03
CA VAL A 170 -39.18 12.71 24.53
C VAL A 170 -37.93 13.11 25.32
N GLY A 171 -37.42 14.33 25.13
CA GLY A 171 -36.25 14.83 25.83
C GLY A 171 -34.93 14.24 25.34
N ASP A 172 -33.82 14.90 25.69
CA ASP A 172 -32.48 14.35 25.46
C ASP A 172 -32.11 13.40 26.60
N LYS A 173 -32.14 12.09 26.33
CA LYS A 173 -31.84 11.03 27.29
C LYS A 173 -30.57 10.29 26.87
N LEU A 174 -29.54 10.34 27.71
CA LEU A 174 -28.30 9.59 27.53
C LEU A 174 -28.14 8.58 28.67
N PHE A 175 -28.13 7.29 28.31
CA PHE A 175 -27.94 6.19 29.26
C PHE A 175 -26.46 5.79 29.38
N GLN A 176 -26.13 5.04 30.43
CA GLN A 176 -24.82 4.40 30.58
C GLN A 176 -24.53 3.45 29.42
N SER A 177 -23.27 3.41 28.94
CA SER A 177 -22.91 2.63 27.74
C SER A 177 -23.11 1.12 27.88
N ASP A 178 -23.07 0.59 29.10
CA ASP A 178 -23.29 -0.83 29.42
C ASP A 178 -24.77 -1.17 29.65
N TYR A 179 -25.66 -0.16 29.65
CA TYR A 179 -27.09 -0.38 29.75
C TYR A 179 -27.66 -0.66 28.35
N ILE A 180 -28.23 -1.84 28.18
CA ILE A 180 -28.84 -2.26 26.91
C ILE A 180 -30.35 -2.05 26.99
N HIS A 181 -30.90 -1.38 25.99
CA HIS A 181 -32.33 -1.24 25.82
C HIS A 181 -33.00 -2.62 25.65
N ASP A 182 -33.87 -2.99 26.58
CA ASP A 182 -34.65 -4.23 26.53
C ASP A 182 -36.03 -3.97 25.91
N GLY A 183 -36.08 -3.91 24.58
CA GLY A 183 -37.34 -3.75 23.83
C GLY A 183 -38.32 -4.93 23.99
N SER A 184 -37.91 -6.02 24.66
CA SER A 184 -38.74 -7.22 24.83
C SER A 184 -39.74 -7.13 25.99
N LYS A 185 -39.62 -6.14 26.89
CA LYS A 185 -40.59 -5.91 27.98
C LYS A 185 -41.88 -5.19 27.53
N ALA A 186 -41.95 -4.72 26.28
CA ALA A 186 -43.18 -4.19 25.68
C ALA A 186 -44.13 -5.28 25.13
N VAL A 187 -43.83 -6.58 25.32
CA VAL A 187 -44.71 -7.69 24.90
C VAL A 187 -45.75 -7.95 25.99
N GLY A 188 -46.68 -7.01 26.11
CA GLY A 188 -47.76 -7.05 27.09
C GLY A 188 -49.06 -6.43 26.61
N SER A 189 -49.33 -6.38 25.29
CA SER A 189 -50.66 -6.27 24.66
C SER A 189 -50.54 -5.81 23.20
N GLY A 190 -50.47 -6.74 22.25
CA GLY A 190 -50.94 -6.59 20.86
C GLY A 190 -50.58 -5.34 20.03
N SER A 191 -49.62 -4.52 20.45
CA SER A 191 -49.21 -3.28 19.80
C SER A 191 -47.72 -3.37 19.47
N PHE A 192 -47.35 -2.88 18.28
CA PHE A 192 -45.99 -2.83 17.80
C PHE A 192 -45.09 -2.18 18.86
N ALA A 193 -44.01 -2.84 19.26
CA ALA A 193 -43.08 -2.36 20.28
C ALA A 193 -42.70 -0.91 19.99
N THR A 194 -43.10 0.01 20.87
CA THR A 194 -42.74 1.42 20.75
C THR A 194 -41.30 1.59 21.25
N ASP A 195 -40.42 2.01 20.36
CA ASP A 195 -38.97 2.20 20.54
C ASP A 195 -38.67 3.49 21.35
N ASP A 196 -39.52 3.86 22.32
CA ASP A 196 -39.59 5.21 22.91
C ASP A 196 -38.84 5.36 24.24
N CYS A 197 -38.11 4.32 24.67
CA CYS A 197 -37.39 4.27 25.94
C CYS A 197 -38.26 4.63 27.17
N ALA A 198 -39.60 4.59 27.08
CA ALA A 198 -40.50 4.97 28.17
C ALA A 198 -40.39 4.04 29.38
N HIS A 199 -39.95 2.79 29.16
CA HIS A 199 -39.76 1.76 30.17
C HIS A 199 -38.30 1.53 30.58
N CYS A 200 -37.38 2.38 30.12
CA CYS A 200 -35.98 2.31 30.54
C CYS A 200 -35.81 2.77 31.98
N ASP A 201 -34.84 2.18 32.69
CA ASP A 201 -34.50 2.56 34.06
C ASP A 201 -33.83 3.95 34.06
N GLU A 202 -34.55 4.97 34.51
CA GLU A 202 -34.02 6.33 34.63
C GLU A 202 -32.81 6.42 35.57
N GLY A 203 -32.64 5.47 36.49
CA GLY A 203 -31.43 5.35 37.33
C GLY A 203 -30.16 5.05 36.52
N LYS A 204 -30.30 4.63 35.26
CA LYS A 204 -29.21 4.38 34.31
C LYS A 204 -28.88 5.58 33.43
N LEU A 205 -29.58 6.71 33.59
CA LEU A 205 -29.22 7.95 32.90
C LEU A 205 -27.87 8.48 33.41
N ILE A 206 -27.07 9.03 32.51
CA ILE A 206 -25.85 9.73 32.86
C ILE A 206 -26.21 11.01 33.63
N THR A 207 -25.83 11.06 34.90
CA THR A 207 -26.03 12.22 35.78
C THR A 207 -24.86 13.20 35.67
N GLY A 208 -25.09 14.47 36.06
CA GLY A 208 -24.03 15.48 36.12
C GLY A 208 -23.67 16.15 34.79
N ARG A 209 -24.42 15.90 33.70
CA ARG A 209 -24.31 16.69 32.46
C ARG A 209 -24.70 18.15 32.75
N LYS A 210 -23.89 19.11 32.31
CA LYS A 210 -24.17 20.55 32.51
C LYS A 210 -25.49 20.93 31.84
N GLN A 211 -26.37 21.67 32.52
CA GLN A 211 -27.60 22.16 31.89
C GLN A 211 -27.27 23.16 30.77
N ARG A 212 -27.96 23.06 29.63
CA ARG A 212 -27.86 24.06 28.56
C ARG A 212 -28.69 25.29 28.92
N LYS A 213 -28.25 26.46 28.44
CA LYS A 213 -28.94 27.73 28.67
C LYS A 213 -30.25 27.83 27.88
N ASP A 214 -30.27 27.23 26.70
CA ASP A 214 -31.37 27.23 25.77
C ASP A 214 -31.42 25.88 25.03
N ASN A 215 -32.43 25.74 24.17
CA ASN A 215 -32.66 24.57 23.35
C ASN A 215 -31.97 24.66 21.99
N ILE A 216 -31.14 25.66 21.74
CA ILE A 216 -30.52 25.87 20.43
C ILE A 216 -29.49 24.76 20.18
N PRO A 217 -29.47 24.13 18.99
CA PRO A 217 -28.45 23.17 18.63
C PRO A 217 -27.03 23.70 18.84
N VAL A 218 -26.10 22.85 19.28
CA VAL A 218 -24.69 23.21 19.37
C VAL A 218 -23.95 22.62 18.16
N VAL A 219 -23.08 23.41 17.53
CA VAL A 219 -22.19 22.94 16.48
C VAL A 219 -20.91 22.39 17.10
N HIS A 220 -20.58 21.15 16.78
CA HIS A 220 -19.34 20.50 17.19
C HIS A 220 -18.46 20.25 15.97
N LEU A 221 -17.22 20.70 16.03
CA LEU A 221 -16.24 20.46 14.98
C LEU A 221 -15.34 19.29 15.38
N GLY A 222 -15.32 18.22 14.59
CA GLY A 222 -14.43 17.09 14.88
C GLY A 222 -14.52 15.94 13.90
N THR A 223 -14.02 14.78 14.34
CA THR A 223 -13.94 13.57 13.53
C THR A 223 -15.30 12.88 13.44
N ILE A 224 -15.71 12.49 12.23
CA ILE A 224 -16.87 11.63 11.99
C ILE A 224 -16.38 10.24 11.59
N ALA A 225 -16.94 9.18 12.18
CA ALA A 225 -16.64 7.81 11.82
C ALA A 225 -17.67 7.30 10.80
N SER A 226 -17.19 6.85 9.65
CA SER A 226 -17.99 6.41 8.52
C SER A 226 -17.80 4.94 8.21
N GLY A 227 -18.87 4.23 7.83
CA GLY A 227 -18.79 2.83 7.42
C GLY A 227 -20.16 2.21 7.15
N ASN A 228 -20.19 1.00 6.60
CA ASN A 228 -21.45 0.38 6.15
C ASN A 228 -22.24 -0.33 7.26
N PHE A 229 -21.79 -0.28 8.51
CA PHE A 229 -22.54 -0.83 9.65
C PHE A 229 -23.35 0.27 10.36
N VAL A 230 -24.56 -0.07 10.78
CA VAL A 230 -25.30 0.79 11.73
C VAL A 230 -24.81 0.45 13.12
N ILE A 231 -24.25 1.42 13.84
CA ILE A 231 -23.84 1.24 15.24
C ILE A 231 -25.09 1.41 16.13
N LYS A 232 -25.46 0.34 16.83
CA LYS A 232 -26.59 0.29 17.78
C LYS A 232 -26.16 -0.22 19.16
N ASP A 233 -24.88 -0.09 19.48
CA ASP A 233 -24.29 -0.59 20.71
C ASP A 233 -23.26 0.42 21.21
N ALA A 234 -23.52 0.98 22.39
CA ALA A 234 -22.67 2.02 22.98
C ALA A 234 -21.27 1.49 23.34
N THR A 235 -21.12 0.22 23.70
CA THR A 235 -19.81 -0.37 23.98
C THR A 235 -18.98 -0.51 22.70
N VAL A 236 -19.62 -0.89 21.59
CA VAL A 236 -18.96 -0.96 20.28
C VAL A 236 -18.61 0.45 19.79
N ARG A 237 -19.51 1.42 19.95
CA ARG A 237 -19.28 2.83 19.67
C ARG A 237 -18.04 3.35 20.40
N ASP A 238 -17.99 3.14 21.72
CA ASP A 238 -16.90 3.62 22.57
C ASP A 238 -15.58 2.92 22.22
N TYR A 239 -15.60 1.61 21.95
CA TYR A 239 -14.43 0.88 21.47
C TYR A 239 -13.88 1.42 20.15
N ILE A 240 -14.76 1.73 19.18
CA ILE A 240 -14.33 2.32 17.90
C ILE A 240 -13.70 3.69 18.15
N ASP A 241 -14.33 4.54 18.97
CA ASP A 241 -13.81 5.85 19.30
C ASP A 241 -12.44 5.79 20.01
N GLU A 242 -12.24 4.86 20.94
CA GLU A 242 -10.94 4.60 21.59
C GLU A 242 -9.85 4.26 20.57
N CYS A 243 -10.19 3.49 19.54
CA CYS A 243 -9.25 3.13 18.47
C CYS A 243 -8.85 4.32 17.57
N TYR A 244 -9.59 5.44 17.66
CA TYR A 244 -9.30 6.70 16.98
C TYR A 244 -8.98 7.82 17.98
N ASP A 245 -8.23 7.49 19.03
CA ASP A 245 -7.72 8.42 20.04
C ASP A 245 -8.82 9.24 20.73
N ASN A 246 -10.01 8.67 20.88
CA ASN A 246 -11.19 9.34 21.44
C ASN A 246 -11.54 10.64 20.69
N THR A 247 -11.36 10.68 19.37
CA THR A 247 -11.62 11.87 18.54
C THR A 247 -12.99 11.88 17.86
N VAL A 248 -13.66 10.74 17.75
CA VAL A 248 -14.94 10.57 17.04
C VAL A 248 -16.06 11.28 17.80
N LEU A 249 -16.87 12.06 17.09
CA LEU A 249 -18.02 12.79 17.62
C LEU A 249 -19.36 12.32 17.03
N CYS A 250 -19.30 11.68 15.86
CA CYS A 250 -20.48 11.23 15.13
C CYS A 250 -20.16 9.96 14.34
N PHE A 251 -21.16 9.10 14.19
CA PHE A 251 -21.17 7.90 13.36
C PHE A 251 -22.22 8.04 12.25
N GLU A 252 -21.84 7.74 11.00
CA GLU A 252 -22.71 7.76 9.83
C GLU A 252 -22.22 6.75 8.77
N MET A 253 -22.87 6.67 7.60
CA MET A 253 -22.69 5.53 6.68
C MET A 253 -22.21 5.86 5.27
N GLU A 254 -22.10 7.13 4.89
CA GLU A 254 -21.91 7.52 3.49
C GLU A 254 -20.53 8.12 3.21
N ALA A 255 -20.01 8.95 4.13
CA ALA A 255 -18.87 9.82 3.86
C ALA A 255 -17.58 9.09 3.43
N ALA A 256 -17.33 7.87 3.92
CA ALA A 256 -16.18 7.05 3.55
C ALA A 256 -16.07 6.80 2.04
N GLY A 257 -17.20 6.72 1.33
CA GLY A 257 -17.20 6.56 -0.13
C GLY A 257 -16.75 7.81 -0.89
N LEU A 258 -16.82 8.98 -0.26
CA LEU A 258 -16.58 10.29 -0.87
C LEU A 258 -15.18 10.83 -0.57
N MET A 259 -14.49 10.24 0.41
CA MET A 259 -13.27 10.80 1.01
C MET A 259 -12.18 11.22 0.03
N ASN A 260 -12.07 10.51 -1.09
CA ASN A 260 -10.98 10.66 -2.05
C ASN A 260 -11.44 11.15 -3.43
N THR A 261 -12.73 11.38 -3.63
CA THR A 261 -13.33 11.58 -4.96
C THR A 261 -14.15 12.85 -5.08
N PHE A 262 -14.56 13.44 -3.95
CA PHE A 262 -15.40 14.62 -3.93
C PHE A 262 -15.10 15.46 -2.69
N PRO A 263 -14.57 16.69 -2.83
CA PRO A 263 -14.35 17.59 -1.69
C PRO A 263 -15.69 17.95 -1.05
N CYS A 264 -16.05 17.25 0.03
CA CYS A 264 -17.30 17.50 0.74
C CYS A 264 -17.15 17.51 2.26
N PRO A 265 -17.30 18.68 2.90
CA PRO A 265 -17.63 18.74 4.31
C PRO A 265 -18.88 17.91 4.60
N VAL A 266 -18.82 17.14 5.67
CA VAL A 266 -19.93 16.33 6.17
C VAL A 266 -20.58 17.06 7.33
N VAL A 267 -21.89 17.25 7.25
CA VAL A 267 -22.72 17.93 8.25
C VAL A 267 -23.77 16.95 8.74
N ARG A 268 -23.67 16.54 10.01
CA ARG A 268 -24.58 15.57 10.62
C ARG A 268 -25.38 16.17 11.76
N GLY A 269 -26.69 16.16 11.62
CA GLY A 269 -27.60 16.38 12.73
C GLY A 269 -27.66 15.13 13.61
N ILE A 270 -27.61 15.28 14.91
CA ILE A 270 -27.53 14.13 15.82
C ILE A 270 -28.93 13.64 16.15
N SER A 271 -29.30 12.47 15.61
CA SER A 271 -30.63 11.86 15.78
C SER A 271 -30.69 10.80 16.88
N ASP A 272 -29.56 10.18 17.20
CA ASP A 272 -29.42 9.13 18.22
C ASP A 272 -28.00 9.15 18.78
N TYR A 273 -27.68 8.25 19.72
CA TYR A 273 -26.35 8.14 20.33
C TYR A 273 -25.53 6.95 19.82
N ALA A 274 -25.85 6.39 18.65
CA ALA A 274 -25.21 5.18 18.13
C ALA A 274 -25.22 4.04 19.16
N ASP A 275 -26.34 3.89 19.88
CA ASP A 275 -26.53 2.92 20.94
C ASP A 275 -27.85 2.16 20.76
N SER A 276 -28.18 1.34 21.75
CA SER A 276 -29.39 0.50 21.71
C SER A 276 -30.68 1.28 21.96
N HIS A 277 -30.61 2.56 22.35
CA HIS A 277 -31.75 3.43 22.69
C HIS A 277 -32.17 4.33 21.51
N LYS A 278 -31.62 4.08 20.32
CA LYS A 278 -31.96 4.79 19.09
C LYS A 278 -33.47 4.78 18.85
N ASN A 279 -34.02 5.97 18.67
CA ASN A 279 -35.43 6.19 18.34
C ASN A 279 -35.58 7.30 17.28
N ASP A 280 -36.74 7.36 16.63
CA ASP A 280 -36.96 8.32 15.54
C ASP A 280 -37.44 9.71 16.01
N GLY A 281 -37.67 9.91 17.32
CA GLY A 281 -38.25 11.15 17.86
C GLY A 281 -37.40 12.41 17.66
N TRP A 282 -36.10 12.26 17.45
CA TRP A 282 -35.16 13.36 17.23
C TRP A 282 -34.80 13.61 15.76
N ARG A 283 -35.28 12.76 14.83
CA ARG A 283 -34.86 12.80 13.43
C ARG A 283 -35.21 14.10 12.73
N ASN A 284 -36.47 14.53 12.80
CA ASN A 284 -36.92 15.74 12.10
C ASN A 284 -36.09 16.96 12.53
N ARG A 285 -35.87 17.08 13.84
CA ARG A 285 -35.05 18.16 14.40
C ARG A 285 -33.59 18.08 14.00
N ALA A 286 -33.01 16.88 14.01
CA ALA A 286 -31.64 16.65 13.57
C ALA A 286 -31.46 17.02 12.08
N ILE A 287 -32.38 16.58 11.21
CA ILE A 287 -32.40 16.92 9.79
C ILE A 287 -32.44 18.43 9.61
N ALA A 288 -33.38 19.11 10.28
CA ALA A 288 -33.51 20.56 10.17
C ALA A 288 -32.28 21.31 10.69
N ALA A 289 -31.71 20.90 11.83
CA ALA A 289 -30.51 21.51 12.37
C ALA A 289 -29.33 21.40 11.38
N ALA A 290 -29.13 20.22 10.78
CA ALA A 290 -28.09 19.99 9.78
C ALA A 290 -28.32 20.83 8.52
N SER A 291 -29.55 20.86 7.99
CA SER A 291 -29.92 21.60 6.79
C SER A 291 -29.83 23.11 6.98
N VAL A 292 -30.28 23.63 8.12
CA VAL A 292 -30.14 25.05 8.47
C VAL A 292 -28.68 25.45 8.60
N TYR A 293 -27.86 24.62 9.26
CA TYR A 293 -26.43 24.87 9.35
C TYR A 293 -25.78 24.88 7.96
N ALA A 294 -26.09 23.90 7.10
CA ALA A 294 -25.56 23.83 5.74
C ALA A 294 -26.01 25.03 4.87
N LYS A 295 -27.26 25.48 4.98
CA LYS A 295 -27.76 26.70 4.32
C LYS A 295 -26.97 27.94 4.77
N ALA A 296 -26.80 28.09 6.08
CA ALA A 296 -26.08 29.21 6.65
C ALA A 296 -24.60 29.19 6.28
N LEU A 297 -23.99 27.99 6.22
CA LEU A 297 -22.64 27.79 5.71
C LEU A 297 -22.50 28.29 4.27
N ILE A 298 -23.41 27.90 3.38
CA ILE A 298 -23.39 28.34 1.97
C ILE A 298 -23.56 29.86 1.86
N THR A 299 -24.45 30.45 2.66
CA THR A 299 -24.78 31.88 2.57
C THR A 299 -23.63 32.79 3.04
N ILE A 300 -22.81 32.34 3.99
CA ILE A 300 -21.67 33.14 4.49
C ILE A 300 -20.51 33.19 3.48
N ILE A 301 -20.36 32.17 2.64
CA ILE A 301 -19.26 32.14 1.68
C ILE A 301 -19.53 33.19 0.61
N SER A 302 -18.53 34.03 0.30
CA SER A 302 -18.67 34.97 -0.81
C SER A 302 -18.61 34.23 -2.16
N PRO A 303 -19.32 34.67 -3.21
CA PRO A 303 -19.16 34.12 -4.56
C PRO A 303 -17.71 34.15 -5.04
N GLU A 304 -16.95 35.18 -4.67
CA GLU A 304 -15.53 35.33 -4.98
C GLU A 304 -14.71 34.17 -4.39
N ASP A 305 -14.92 33.84 -3.12
CA ASP A 305 -14.23 32.72 -2.46
C ASP A 305 -14.53 31.38 -3.13
N VAL A 306 -15.77 31.15 -3.60
CA VAL A 306 -16.12 29.92 -4.32
C VAL A 306 -15.42 29.86 -5.68
N VAL A 307 -15.34 30.99 -6.40
CA VAL A 307 -14.71 31.04 -7.72
C VAL A 307 -13.20 30.74 -7.65
N GLU A 308 -12.53 31.21 -6.58
CA GLU A 308 -11.10 30.95 -6.31
C GLU A 308 -10.79 29.47 -6.04
N LEU A 309 -11.75 28.72 -5.49
CA LEU A 309 -11.56 27.28 -5.29
C LEU A 309 -11.36 26.58 -6.65
N PRO A 310 -10.44 25.61 -6.72
CA PRO A 310 -10.27 24.83 -7.94
C PRO A 310 -11.53 23.98 -8.20
N LYS A 311 -11.88 23.80 -9.48
CA LYS A 311 -12.96 22.90 -9.89
C LYS A 311 -12.65 21.48 -9.42
N VAL A 312 -13.63 20.76 -8.88
CA VAL A 312 -13.47 19.37 -8.41
C VAL A 312 -12.81 18.50 -9.48
N ASN A 313 -13.22 18.62 -10.74
CA ASN A 313 -12.63 17.87 -11.85
C ASN A 313 -11.14 18.17 -12.09
N LYS A 314 -10.68 19.39 -11.80
CA LYS A 314 -9.26 19.77 -11.90
C LYS A 314 -8.45 19.12 -10.78
N LEU A 315 -8.92 19.19 -9.52
CA LEU A 315 -8.26 18.52 -8.39
C LEU A 315 -8.14 17.01 -8.66
N MET A 316 -9.22 16.39 -9.15
CA MET A 316 -9.22 14.94 -9.45
C MET A 316 -8.24 14.55 -10.56
N ALA A 317 -8.09 15.39 -11.58
CA ALA A 317 -7.10 15.17 -12.64
C ALA A 317 -5.66 15.26 -12.11
N GLU A 318 -5.37 16.26 -11.29
CA GLU A 318 -4.04 16.45 -10.65
C GLU A 318 -3.70 15.29 -9.70
N LEU A 319 -4.68 14.83 -8.90
CA LEU A 319 -4.51 13.67 -8.03
C LEU A 319 -4.23 12.39 -8.85
N THR A 320 -4.95 12.19 -9.95
CA THR A 320 -4.76 11.03 -10.85
C THR A 320 -3.34 11.02 -11.45
N LEU A 321 -2.84 12.18 -11.89
CA LEU A 321 -1.47 12.32 -12.41
C LEU A 321 -0.43 12.02 -11.33
N THR A 322 -0.64 12.53 -10.11
CA THR A 322 0.28 12.31 -8.98
C THR A 322 0.33 10.83 -8.59
N VAL A 323 -0.82 10.15 -8.51
CA VAL A 323 -0.90 8.72 -8.21
C VAL A 323 -0.18 7.90 -9.29
N LYS A 324 -0.34 8.28 -10.56
CA LYS A 324 0.37 7.62 -11.67
C LYS A 324 1.90 7.78 -11.52
N GLY A 325 2.38 8.98 -11.21
CA GLY A 325 3.81 9.23 -10.97
C GLY A 325 4.36 8.39 -9.80
N VAL A 326 3.64 8.36 -8.67
CA VAL A 326 4.02 7.51 -7.52
C VAL A 326 4.04 6.03 -7.89
N SER A 327 3.06 5.56 -8.69
CA SER A 327 3.04 4.17 -9.16
C SER A 327 4.25 3.84 -10.04
N GLU A 328 4.69 4.77 -10.89
CA GLU A 328 5.88 4.61 -11.73
C GLU A 328 7.16 4.58 -10.90
N ASP A 329 7.27 5.44 -9.87
CA ASP A 329 8.42 5.47 -8.96
C ASP A 329 8.48 4.20 -8.09
N VAL A 330 7.33 3.71 -7.61
CA VAL A 330 7.26 2.43 -6.88
C VAL A 330 7.69 1.26 -7.76
N ALA A 331 7.31 1.26 -9.05
CA ALA A 331 7.75 0.22 -9.98
C ALA A 331 9.29 0.22 -10.15
N LYS A 332 9.90 1.40 -10.33
CA LYS A 332 11.37 1.54 -10.44
C LYS A 332 12.09 1.09 -9.16
N VAL A 333 11.57 1.48 -7.99
CA VAL A 333 12.14 1.05 -6.71
C VAL A 333 12.01 -0.47 -6.55
N SER A 334 10.89 -1.07 -6.95
CA SER A 334 10.71 -2.52 -6.90
C SER A 334 11.68 -3.27 -7.80
N GLU A 335 11.96 -2.75 -9.00
CA GLU A 335 12.94 -3.32 -9.93
C GLU A 335 14.36 -3.26 -9.33
N GLN A 336 14.76 -2.09 -8.82
CA GLN A 336 16.07 -1.92 -8.14
C GLN A 336 16.21 -2.84 -6.92
N VAL A 337 15.17 -3.00 -6.11
CA VAL A 337 15.19 -3.89 -4.94
C VAL A 337 15.36 -5.35 -5.35
N GLN A 338 14.78 -5.75 -6.48
CA GLN A 338 14.92 -7.10 -7.01
C GLN A 338 16.35 -7.36 -7.51
N GLU A 339 16.93 -6.43 -8.27
CA GLU A 339 18.32 -6.51 -8.73
C GLU A 339 19.30 -6.56 -7.54
N ASP A 340 19.15 -5.68 -6.56
CA ASP A 340 19.98 -5.64 -5.35
C ASP A 340 19.88 -6.92 -4.52
N ARG A 341 18.72 -7.58 -4.55
CA ARG A 341 18.49 -8.86 -3.86
C ARG A 341 19.17 -10.00 -4.62
N GLU A 342 19.03 -10.05 -5.93
CA GLU A 342 19.67 -11.07 -6.77
C GLU A 342 21.19 -10.99 -6.68
N GLU A 343 21.76 -9.79 -6.67
CA GLU A 343 23.20 -9.59 -6.51
C GLU A 343 23.69 -9.98 -5.10
N ARG A 344 22.89 -9.70 -4.06
CA ARG A 344 23.19 -10.16 -2.69
C ARG A 344 23.17 -11.67 -2.57
N ASP A 345 22.13 -12.32 -3.10
CA ASP A 345 22.00 -13.78 -3.11
C ASP A 345 23.15 -14.40 -3.91
N ARG A 346 23.51 -13.79 -5.05
CA ARG A 346 24.66 -14.22 -5.86
C ARG A 346 25.95 -14.20 -5.05
N LYS A 347 26.26 -13.07 -4.41
CA LYS A 347 27.48 -12.92 -3.61
C LYS A 347 27.52 -13.93 -2.45
N GLN A 348 26.41 -14.12 -1.74
CA GLN A 348 26.32 -15.09 -0.64
C GLN A 348 26.57 -16.52 -1.11
N ILE A 349 25.98 -16.94 -2.24
CA ILE A 349 26.18 -18.27 -2.80
C ILE A 349 27.65 -18.48 -3.22
N LEU A 350 28.26 -17.47 -3.85
CA LEU A 350 29.68 -17.54 -4.23
C LEU A 350 30.57 -17.67 -3.00
N ASP A 351 30.36 -16.85 -1.96
CA ASP A 351 31.11 -16.87 -0.70
C ASP A 351 30.92 -18.17 0.07
N TRP A 352 29.75 -18.80 -0.04
CA TRP A 352 29.50 -20.12 0.51
C TRP A 352 30.28 -21.24 -0.19
N ILE A 353 30.42 -21.18 -1.53
CA ILE A 353 31.18 -22.19 -2.29
C ILE A 353 32.65 -22.22 -1.87
N THR A 354 33.27 -21.04 -1.76
CA THR A 354 34.60 -20.88 -1.16
C THR A 354 34.82 -19.41 -0.81
N SER A 355 35.49 -19.15 0.31
CA SER A 355 35.88 -17.82 0.74
C SER A 355 37.15 -17.30 0.05
N ILE A 356 37.81 -18.13 -0.76
CA ILE A 356 39.05 -17.75 -1.46
C ILE A 356 38.69 -16.99 -2.75
N ASP A 357 39.05 -15.72 -2.80
CA ASP A 357 38.95 -14.88 -3.99
C ASP A 357 40.25 -14.96 -4.82
N TYR A 358 40.29 -15.90 -5.75
CA TYR A 358 41.45 -16.13 -6.62
C TYR A 358 41.72 -14.98 -7.59
N ASP A 359 40.72 -14.16 -7.92
CA ASP A 359 40.88 -13.04 -8.86
C ASP A 359 41.82 -11.98 -8.25
N SER A 360 41.72 -11.76 -6.93
CA SER A 360 42.62 -10.89 -6.18
C SER A 360 44.07 -11.40 -6.17
N GLN A 361 44.27 -12.70 -5.90
CA GLN A 361 45.59 -13.32 -5.86
C GLN A 361 46.27 -13.35 -7.23
N LEU A 362 45.51 -13.65 -8.28
CA LEU A 362 45.99 -13.66 -9.66
C LEU A 362 46.45 -12.27 -10.09
N SER A 363 45.68 -11.23 -9.78
CA SER A 363 46.02 -9.83 -10.09
C SER A 363 47.34 -9.42 -9.43
N ASP A 364 47.59 -9.86 -8.20
CA ASP A 364 48.83 -9.56 -7.48
C ASP A 364 50.04 -10.32 -8.03
N ILE A 365 49.86 -11.54 -8.55
CA ILE A 365 50.93 -12.32 -9.20
C ILE A 365 51.29 -11.68 -10.54
N VAL A 366 50.30 -11.28 -11.34
CA VAL A 366 50.51 -10.61 -12.63
C VAL A 366 51.25 -9.28 -12.43
N LYS A 367 50.87 -8.47 -11.43
CA LYS A 367 51.57 -7.20 -11.09
C LYS A 367 53.04 -7.40 -10.70
N LYS A 368 53.40 -8.55 -10.14
CA LYS A 368 54.77 -8.88 -9.73
C LYS A 368 55.59 -9.48 -10.88
N SER A 369 54.96 -9.86 -11.98
CA SER A 369 55.65 -10.41 -13.15
C SER A 369 56.33 -9.28 -13.96
N GLN A 370 57.50 -9.58 -14.54
CA GLN A 370 58.21 -8.64 -15.41
C GLN A 370 57.63 -8.71 -16.83
N GLU A 371 57.57 -7.56 -17.51
CA GLU A 371 57.09 -7.45 -18.88
C GLU A 371 57.84 -8.44 -19.80
N CYS A 372 57.12 -9.09 -20.72
CA CYS A 372 57.61 -10.15 -21.62
C CYS A 372 57.92 -11.53 -21.02
N THR A 373 57.73 -11.75 -19.71
CA THR A 373 57.86 -13.09 -19.10
C THR A 373 56.82 -14.05 -19.69
N GLY A 374 57.20 -15.29 -19.98
CA GLY A 374 56.28 -16.34 -20.47
C GLY A 374 55.81 -16.22 -21.91
N ARG A 375 56.19 -15.16 -22.64
CA ARG A 375 55.77 -14.95 -24.04
C ARG A 375 56.23 -16.06 -24.98
N TRP A 376 57.42 -16.61 -24.75
CA TRP A 376 57.94 -17.78 -25.48
C TRP A 376 57.03 -19.01 -25.40
N LEU A 377 56.29 -19.17 -24.29
CA LEU A 377 55.34 -20.27 -24.12
C LEU A 377 54.05 -19.96 -24.88
N LEU A 378 53.55 -18.72 -24.79
CA LEU A 378 52.38 -18.29 -25.54
C LEU A 378 52.61 -18.37 -27.06
N ASP A 379 53.82 -18.12 -27.54
CA ASP A 379 54.16 -18.21 -28.96
C ASP A 379 54.49 -19.64 -29.41
N SER A 380 54.52 -20.61 -28.49
CA SER A 380 54.90 -21.98 -28.80
C SER A 380 53.81 -22.71 -29.61
N PRO A 381 54.18 -23.58 -30.57
CA PRO A 381 53.21 -24.38 -31.31
C PRO A 381 52.35 -25.27 -30.40
N GLU A 382 52.93 -25.79 -29.32
CA GLU A 382 52.24 -26.63 -28.34
C GLU A 382 51.12 -25.85 -27.64
N TYR A 383 51.40 -24.63 -27.19
CA TYR A 383 50.39 -23.77 -26.59
C TYR A 383 49.32 -23.34 -27.59
N GLN A 384 49.72 -22.89 -28.79
CA GLN A 384 48.74 -22.46 -29.81
C GLN A 384 47.82 -23.60 -30.23
N ASN A 385 48.35 -24.82 -30.37
CA ASN A 385 47.53 -26.00 -30.67
C ASN A 385 46.58 -26.34 -29.52
N TRP A 386 47.05 -26.25 -28.28
CA TRP A 386 46.22 -26.47 -27.10
C TRP A 386 45.11 -25.43 -26.92
N ALA A 387 45.45 -24.15 -27.07
CA ALA A 387 44.56 -23.01 -26.90
C ALA A 387 43.48 -22.95 -27.99
N ASN A 388 43.82 -23.29 -29.23
CA ASN A 388 42.88 -23.23 -30.36
C ASN A 388 42.14 -24.55 -30.61
N GLY A 389 42.73 -25.70 -30.24
CA GLY A 389 42.10 -27.01 -30.35
C GLY A 389 40.97 -27.26 -29.34
N GLY A 390 40.20 -28.31 -29.55
CA GLY A 390 39.21 -28.82 -28.60
C GLY A 390 39.73 -30.08 -27.90
N LYS A 391 39.39 -30.24 -26.61
CA LYS A 391 39.77 -31.43 -25.80
C LYS A 391 41.27 -31.72 -25.78
N GLN A 392 42.08 -30.67 -25.78
CA GLN A 392 43.54 -30.81 -25.76
C GLN A 392 44.07 -30.91 -24.34
N ILE A 393 45.24 -31.55 -24.18
CA ILE A 393 45.94 -31.60 -22.90
C ILE A 393 47.36 -31.07 -23.09
N LEU A 394 47.78 -30.13 -22.26
CA LEU A 394 49.13 -29.58 -22.25
C LEU A 394 49.77 -29.79 -20.87
N TYR A 395 50.87 -30.53 -20.85
CA TYR A 395 51.62 -30.81 -19.63
C TYR A 395 52.95 -30.04 -19.62
N CYS A 396 53.17 -29.26 -18.57
CA CYS A 396 54.33 -28.39 -18.42
C CYS A 396 55.19 -28.84 -17.21
N PRO A 397 56.12 -29.80 -17.40
CA PRO A 397 57.03 -30.20 -16.34
C PRO A 397 58.11 -29.13 -16.09
N GLY A 398 58.44 -28.88 -14.83
CA GLY A 398 59.47 -27.90 -14.46
C GLY A 398 60.06 -28.10 -13.07
N ILE A 399 61.32 -27.73 -12.90
CA ILE A 399 62.04 -27.81 -11.61
C ILE A 399 61.41 -26.89 -10.54
N PRO A 400 61.68 -27.11 -9.24
CA PRO A 400 61.32 -26.15 -8.20
C PRO A 400 61.88 -24.76 -8.50
N GLY A 401 61.09 -23.71 -8.27
CA GLY A 401 61.50 -22.33 -8.54
C GLY A 401 61.49 -21.89 -10.02
N ALA A 402 61.13 -22.77 -10.97
CA ALA A 402 61.09 -22.45 -12.41
C ALA A 402 59.98 -21.43 -12.83
N GLY A 403 59.22 -20.87 -11.88
CA GLY A 403 58.17 -19.90 -12.17
C GLY A 403 56.86 -20.51 -12.70
N LYS A 404 56.56 -21.78 -12.40
CA LYS A 404 55.34 -22.49 -12.85
C LYS A 404 54.05 -21.69 -12.57
N THR A 405 53.86 -21.22 -11.34
CA THR A 405 52.69 -20.40 -10.95
C THR A 405 52.62 -19.08 -11.70
N VAL A 406 53.76 -18.44 -11.98
CA VAL A 406 53.82 -17.22 -12.79
C VAL A 406 53.41 -17.53 -14.23
N LEU A 407 53.91 -18.62 -14.83
CA LEU A 407 53.49 -19.06 -16.16
C LEU A 407 51.99 -19.39 -16.21
N THR A 408 51.46 -20.10 -15.22
CA THR A 408 50.02 -20.36 -15.09
C THR A 408 49.23 -19.06 -15.07
N SER A 409 49.67 -18.03 -14.33
CA SER A 409 48.97 -16.74 -14.29
C SER A 409 48.97 -16.01 -15.64
N ILE A 410 50.07 -16.07 -16.38
CA ILE A 410 50.20 -15.47 -17.72
C ILE A 410 49.27 -16.16 -18.71
N ILE A 411 49.19 -17.49 -18.66
CA ILE A 411 48.26 -18.27 -19.50
C ILE A 411 46.81 -17.92 -19.18
N ILE A 412 46.45 -17.83 -17.89
CA ILE A 412 45.09 -17.43 -17.50
C ILE A 412 44.77 -16.04 -18.05
N HIS A 413 45.69 -15.08 -17.95
CA HIS A 413 45.49 -13.73 -18.48
C HIS A 413 45.35 -13.71 -20.01
N ASP A 414 46.21 -14.42 -20.74
CA ASP A 414 46.12 -14.54 -22.21
C ASP A 414 44.80 -15.17 -22.65
N LEU A 415 44.33 -16.22 -21.97
CA LEU A 415 43.03 -16.83 -22.27
C LEU A 415 41.87 -15.90 -21.95
N LEU A 416 41.92 -15.14 -20.86
CA LEU A 416 40.88 -14.15 -20.52
C LEU A 416 40.79 -13.01 -21.55
N ASP A 417 41.94 -12.62 -22.13
CA ASP A 417 42.03 -11.58 -23.16
C ASP A 417 41.58 -12.09 -24.55
N ARG A 418 42.04 -13.29 -24.93
CA ARG A 418 41.69 -13.93 -26.23
C ARG A 418 40.27 -14.47 -26.28
N PHE A 419 39.80 -14.97 -25.15
CA PHE A 419 38.51 -15.63 -24.99
C PHE A 419 37.85 -14.99 -23.78
N SER A 420 37.20 -13.85 -23.99
CA SER A 420 36.35 -13.21 -22.98
C SER A 420 35.25 -14.19 -22.54
N GLY A 421 35.53 -15.08 -21.58
CA GLY A 421 34.60 -16.15 -21.22
C GLY A 421 35.05 -17.37 -20.40
N THR A 422 36.33 -17.74 -20.21
CA THR A 422 36.67 -18.98 -19.46
C THR A 422 38.03 -18.91 -18.73
N SER A 423 38.16 -19.28 -17.43
CA SER A 423 38.48 -20.64 -16.92
C SER A 423 38.95 -20.63 -15.43
N GLY A 424 38.88 -21.75 -14.67
CA GLY A 424 39.68 -22.03 -13.43
C GLY A 424 39.18 -23.24 -12.59
N PHE A 425 39.97 -23.91 -11.70
CA PHE A 425 39.82 -25.31 -11.14
C PHE A 425 39.25 -25.53 -9.69
N GLY A 426 38.60 -26.69 -9.44
CA GLY A 426 37.92 -27.26 -8.22
C GLY A 426 37.53 -26.39 -7.01
N LEU A 427 36.26 -26.47 -6.52
CA LEU A 427 35.55 -25.60 -5.54
C LEU A 427 35.69 -24.09 -5.82
N ALA A 428 36.92 -23.60 -5.96
CA ALA A 428 37.26 -22.38 -6.67
C ALA A 428 36.74 -22.36 -8.13
N LEU A 429 36.81 -23.46 -8.90
CA LEU A 429 36.18 -23.61 -10.25
C LEU A 429 34.69 -23.39 -10.24
N LEU A 430 34.03 -23.95 -9.23
CA LEU A 430 32.59 -23.82 -9.11
C LEU A 430 32.24 -22.35 -8.84
N ARG A 431 32.96 -21.68 -7.94
CA ARG A 431 32.81 -20.24 -7.68
C ARG A 431 33.16 -19.40 -8.90
N GLN A 432 34.24 -19.70 -9.61
CA GLN A 432 34.72 -18.92 -10.75
C GLN A 432 33.76 -19.05 -11.95
N LEU A 433 33.32 -20.27 -12.29
CA LEU A 433 32.35 -20.45 -13.38
C LEU A 433 30.97 -19.90 -12.99
N ALA A 434 30.50 -20.16 -11.77
CA ALA A 434 29.24 -19.62 -11.30
C ALA A 434 29.28 -18.08 -11.26
N GLY A 435 30.41 -17.49 -10.86
CA GLY A 435 30.60 -16.05 -10.79
C GLY A 435 30.51 -15.33 -12.14
N ARG A 436 30.70 -16.05 -13.25
CA ARG A 436 30.57 -15.53 -14.62
C ARG A 436 29.16 -15.67 -15.19
N CYS A 437 28.27 -16.37 -14.50
CA CYS A 437 26.87 -16.49 -14.89
C CYS A 437 26.03 -15.43 -14.16
N SER A 438 25.45 -14.51 -14.92
CA SER A 438 24.39 -13.62 -14.44
C SER A 438 23.15 -13.81 -15.33
N PRO A 439 22.06 -14.41 -14.82
CA PRO A 439 21.86 -14.92 -13.45
C PRO A 439 22.63 -16.23 -13.16
N LEU A 440 22.78 -16.58 -11.86
CA LEU A 440 23.39 -17.84 -11.44
C LEU A 440 22.63 -19.07 -11.96
N PRO A 441 23.32 -20.15 -12.38
CA PRO A 441 22.67 -21.38 -12.85
C PRO A 441 21.84 -22.04 -11.74
N SER A 442 20.73 -22.66 -12.14
CA SER A 442 19.80 -23.35 -11.23
C SER A 442 20.49 -24.42 -10.39
N GLU A 443 21.46 -25.12 -10.98
CA GLU A 443 22.21 -26.22 -10.35
C GLU A 443 23.08 -25.72 -9.21
N VAL A 444 23.63 -24.49 -9.32
CA VAL A 444 24.42 -23.86 -8.25
C VAL A 444 23.52 -23.43 -7.10
N LYS A 445 22.38 -22.82 -7.42
CA LYS A 445 21.37 -22.43 -6.41
C LYS A 445 20.86 -23.66 -5.65
N GLN A 446 20.60 -24.76 -6.35
CA GLN A 446 20.13 -26.02 -5.76
C GLN A 446 21.19 -26.71 -4.89
N LEU A 447 22.46 -26.71 -5.33
CA LEU A 447 23.57 -27.24 -4.53
C LEU A 447 23.69 -26.49 -3.21
N CYS A 448 23.61 -25.16 -3.25
CA CYS A 448 23.67 -24.29 -2.08
C CYS A 448 22.47 -24.52 -1.15
N SER A 449 21.23 -24.49 -1.64
CA SER A 449 20.04 -24.66 -0.80
C SER A 449 19.99 -26.03 -0.11
N THR A 450 20.38 -27.10 -0.81
CA THR A 450 20.39 -28.48 -0.30
C THR A 450 21.43 -28.66 0.80
N ASN A 451 22.60 -28.05 0.69
CA ASN A 451 23.68 -28.21 1.65
C ASN A 451 23.63 -27.17 2.79
N TYR A 452 23.12 -25.97 2.54
CA TYR A 452 22.85 -24.95 3.55
C TYR A 452 21.82 -25.44 4.57
N SER A 453 20.71 -26.04 4.10
CA SER A 453 19.69 -26.66 4.98
C SER A 453 20.24 -27.81 5.83
N ARG A 454 21.23 -28.55 5.31
CA ARG A 454 21.91 -29.65 6.01
C ARG A 454 23.07 -29.20 6.90
N LYS A 455 23.50 -27.94 6.83
CA LYS A 455 24.73 -27.40 7.45
C LYS A 455 25.99 -28.22 7.09
N THR A 456 26.04 -28.77 5.88
CA THR A 456 27.16 -29.60 5.40
C THR A 456 27.89 -28.96 4.24
N ARG A 457 29.15 -29.35 4.01
CA ARG A 457 29.84 -29.06 2.75
C ARG A 457 29.31 -29.98 1.63
N PRO A 458 29.30 -29.54 0.36
CA PRO A 458 28.96 -30.40 -0.77
C PRO A 458 29.79 -31.68 -0.79
N ARG A 459 29.17 -32.78 -1.17
CA ARG A 459 29.89 -34.04 -1.43
C ARG A 459 30.60 -33.96 -2.78
N GLU A 460 31.67 -34.74 -2.94
CA GLU A 460 32.46 -34.79 -4.18
C GLU A 460 31.60 -35.07 -5.43
N ALA A 461 30.70 -36.04 -5.35
CA ALA A 461 29.77 -36.37 -6.44
C ALA A 461 28.88 -35.18 -6.81
N GLU A 462 28.40 -34.41 -5.82
CA GLU A 462 27.53 -33.25 -6.06
C GLU A 462 28.31 -32.13 -6.75
N ILE A 463 29.56 -31.87 -6.33
CA ILE A 463 30.45 -30.89 -6.97
C ILE A 463 30.70 -31.27 -8.43
N VAL A 464 31.03 -32.54 -8.70
CA VAL A 464 31.31 -33.03 -10.06
C VAL A 464 30.07 -32.89 -10.95
N THR A 465 28.89 -33.26 -10.45
CA THR A 465 27.63 -33.11 -11.19
C THR A 465 27.33 -31.64 -11.53
N THR A 466 27.43 -30.74 -10.55
CA THR A 466 27.18 -29.31 -10.77
C THR A 466 28.19 -28.71 -11.75
N LEU A 467 29.46 -29.08 -11.64
CA LEU A 467 30.54 -28.62 -12.51
C LEU A 467 30.36 -29.10 -13.96
N ARG A 468 29.90 -30.34 -14.16
CA ARG A 468 29.49 -30.82 -15.50
C ARG A 468 28.33 -30.03 -16.08
N ALA A 469 27.34 -29.67 -15.26
CA ALA A 469 26.19 -28.90 -15.73
C ALA A 469 26.61 -27.48 -16.15
N ILE A 470 27.44 -26.81 -15.35
CA ILE A 470 27.88 -25.44 -15.67
C ILE A 470 28.82 -25.42 -16.86
N THR A 471 29.77 -26.35 -16.98
CA THR A 471 30.71 -26.40 -18.11
C THR A 471 30.00 -26.60 -19.46
N LYS A 472 28.81 -27.21 -19.48
CA LYS A 472 27.96 -27.31 -20.68
C LYS A 472 27.34 -25.98 -21.12
N LEU A 473 27.30 -24.96 -20.25
CA LEU A 473 26.82 -23.62 -20.60
C LEU A 473 27.85 -22.83 -21.43
N PHE A 474 29.10 -23.30 -21.49
CA PHE A 474 30.17 -22.64 -22.22
C PHE A 474 30.54 -23.41 -23.48
N THR A 475 30.75 -22.69 -24.58
CA THR A 475 31.12 -23.27 -25.88
C THR A 475 32.52 -23.90 -25.87
N LYS A 476 33.42 -23.36 -25.05
CA LYS A 476 34.78 -23.86 -24.83
C LYS A 476 35.24 -23.52 -23.42
N SER A 477 35.71 -24.52 -22.69
CA SER A 477 36.26 -24.33 -21.33
C SER A 477 37.72 -24.75 -21.28
N PHE A 478 38.55 -23.98 -20.56
CA PHE A 478 39.87 -24.46 -20.17
C PHE A 478 39.85 -24.74 -18.69
N ILE A 479 40.73 -25.64 -18.29
CA ILE A 479 41.03 -25.78 -16.88
C ILE A 479 42.53 -25.94 -16.72
N ILE A 480 43.15 -25.12 -15.85
CA ILE A 480 44.61 -25.06 -15.64
C ILE A 480 45.02 -25.46 -14.21
N VAL A 481 45.63 -26.63 -14.05
CA VAL A 481 46.09 -27.15 -12.75
C VAL A 481 47.51 -26.64 -12.49
N ASP A 482 47.67 -25.76 -11.51
CA ASP A 482 49.00 -25.35 -11.06
C ASP A 482 49.57 -26.33 -10.03
N ALA A 483 50.87 -26.63 -10.14
CA ALA A 483 51.64 -27.41 -9.17
C ALA A 483 50.95 -28.74 -8.78
N LEU A 484 50.57 -29.56 -9.77
CA LEU A 484 49.94 -30.86 -9.57
C LEU A 484 50.76 -31.81 -8.67
N ASP A 485 52.09 -31.59 -8.58
CA ASP A 485 52.96 -32.30 -7.65
C ASP A 485 52.68 -32.00 -6.17
N GLU A 486 52.07 -30.86 -5.85
CA GLU A 486 51.68 -30.47 -4.49
C GLU A 486 50.35 -31.11 -4.04
N CYS A 487 49.63 -31.75 -4.97
CA CYS A 487 48.44 -32.53 -4.63
C CYS A 487 48.84 -33.79 -3.84
N GLN A 488 48.18 -34.01 -2.69
CA GLN A 488 48.51 -35.11 -1.78
C GLN A 488 48.51 -36.47 -2.50
N LYS A 489 49.64 -37.19 -2.35
CA LYS A 489 49.81 -38.55 -2.89
C LYS A 489 49.06 -39.61 -2.05
N ALA A 490 48.72 -39.29 -0.79
CA ALA A 490 47.97 -40.17 0.10
C ALA A 490 46.54 -40.44 -0.44
N ASP A 491 46.05 -41.67 -0.22
CA ASP A 491 44.68 -42.13 -0.55
C ASP A 491 44.25 -42.06 -2.03
N GLY A 492 45.22 -41.90 -2.94
CA GLY A 492 44.98 -41.82 -4.38
C GLY A 492 44.24 -40.55 -4.80
N CYS A 493 44.25 -39.50 -3.98
CA CYS A 493 43.54 -38.24 -4.22
C CYS A 493 43.88 -37.63 -5.58
N ARG A 494 45.18 -37.52 -5.91
CA ARG A 494 45.65 -37.02 -7.20
C ARG A 494 45.14 -37.82 -8.39
N THR A 495 45.17 -39.15 -8.30
CA THR A 495 44.67 -40.05 -9.36
C THR A 495 43.16 -39.91 -9.53
N LYS A 496 42.40 -39.84 -8.43
CA LYS A 496 40.95 -39.60 -8.45
C LYS A 496 40.62 -38.25 -9.09
N PHE A 497 41.33 -37.19 -8.70
CA PHE A 497 41.17 -35.86 -9.27
C PHE A 497 41.39 -35.87 -10.79
N LEU A 498 42.52 -36.38 -11.27
CA LEU A 498 42.79 -36.46 -12.71
C LEU A 498 41.75 -37.29 -13.47
N ASN A 499 41.33 -38.45 -12.92
CA ASN A 499 40.29 -39.27 -13.52
C ASN A 499 38.97 -38.50 -13.68
N ILE A 500 38.55 -37.74 -12.66
CA ILE A 500 37.36 -36.89 -12.74
C ILE A 500 37.49 -35.87 -13.88
N LEU A 501 38.64 -35.23 -14.03
CA LEU A 501 38.86 -34.23 -15.08
C LEU A 501 38.80 -34.83 -16.48
N PHE A 502 39.47 -35.96 -16.68
CA PHE A 502 39.44 -36.68 -17.94
C PHE A 502 38.03 -37.22 -18.25
N ASP A 503 37.29 -37.67 -17.25
CA ASP A 503 35.90 -38.10 -17.43
C ASP A 503 34.99 -36.93 -17.83
N ILE A 504 35.18 -35.75 -17.26
CA ILE A 504 34.42 -34.55 -17.69
C ILE A 504 34.80 -34.18 -19.13
N GLN A 505 36.07 -34.24 -19.51
CA GLN A 505 36.54 -33.94 -20.88
C GLN A 505 35.97 -34.91 -21.94
N LYS A 506 35.65 -36.16 -21.56
CA LYS A 506 34.94 -37.09 -22.46
C LYS A 506 33.57 -36.53 -22.86
N GLU A 507 32.87 -35.91 -21.92
CA GLU A 507 31.49 -35.42 -22.09
C GLU A 507 31.41 -33.96 -22.58
N VAL A 508 32.40 -33.12 -22.27
CA VAL A 508 32.36 -31.66 -22.49
C VAL A 508 33.64 -31.19 -23.20
N CYS A 509 33.56 -30.13 -24.02
CA CYS A 509 34.72 -29.59 -24.74
C CYS A 509 35.63 -28.78 -23.80
N ILE A 510 36.48 -29.50 -23.06
CA ILE A 510 37.39 -28.94 -22.06
C ILE A 510 38.84 -29.16 -22.48
N SER A 511 39.67 -28.12 -22.51
CA SER A 511 41.12 -28.26 -22.65
C SER A 511 41.81 -28.15 -21.29
N ILE A 512 42.71 -29.09 -20.98
CA ILE A 512 43.35 -29.20 -19.65
C ILE A 512 44.82 -28.79 -19.77
N LEU A 513 45.30 -27.94 -18.88
CA LEU A 513 46.72 -27.68 -18.69
C LEU A 513 47.13 -28.12 -17.29
N ALA A 514 48.30 -28.74 -17.15
CA ALA A 514 48.84 -29.07 -15.83
C ALA A 514 50.32 -28.69 -15.74
N THR A 515 50.70 -27.97 -14.69
CA THR A 515 52.10 -27.73 -14.33
C THR A 515 52.50 -28.68 -13.20
N SER A 516 53.73 -29.20 -13.22
CA SER A 516 54.20 -30.14 -12.20
C SER A 516 55.73 -30.19 -12.14
N ARG A 517 56.30 -30.74 -11.06
CA ARG A 517 57.65 -31.31 -11.12
C ARG A 517 57.69 -32.54 -12.03
N SER A 518 58.86 -32.80 -12.61
CA SER A 518 59.14 -34.03 -13.37
C SER A 518 59.18 -35.23 -12.42
N ASP A 519 58.00 -35.79 -12.13
CA ASP A 519 57.80 -37.05 -11.40
C ASP A 519 57.29 -38.10 -12.40
N GLY A 520 57.94 -39.27 -12.44
CA GLY A 520 57.59 -40.36 -13.34
C GLY A 520 56.16 -40.89 -13.12
N ASP A 521 55.57 -40.68 -11.96
CA ASP A 521 54.17 -41.06 -11.69
C ASP A 521 53.17 -40.09 -12.33
N ILE A 522 53.52 -38.81 -12.49
CA ILE A 522 52.64 -37.77 -13.05
C ILE A 522 52.72 -37.78 -14.58
N SER A 523 53.93 -37.95 -15.12
CA SER A 523 54.17 -38.05 -16.56
C SER A 523 53.54 -39.28 -17.22
N ARG A 524 52.98 -40.23 -16.45
CA ARG A 524 52.24 -41.38 -16.99
C ARG A 524 50.78 -41.07 -17.31
N PHE A 525 50.25 -39.96 -16.81
CA PHE A 525 48.86 -39.53 -17.03
C PHE A 525 48.66 -38.66 -18.27
N PHE A 526 49.74 -38.08 -18.78
CA PHE A 526 49.80 -37.11 -19.87
C PHE A 526 50.69 -37.65 -20.97
#